data_AF-A0A2V9H8T8-F1
#
_entry.id   AF-A0A2V9H8T8-F1
#
_cell.length_a   1.000
_cell.length_b   1.000
_cell.length_c   1.000
_cell.angle_alpha   90.00
_cell.angle_beta   90.00
_cell.angle_gamma   90.00
#
_symmetry.space_group_name_H-M   'P 1'
#
loop_
_entity.id
_entity.type
_entity.pdbx_description
1 polymer ?
#
loop_
_entity_poly.entity_id
_entity_poly.type
_entity_poly.pdbx_seq_one_letter_code
_entity_poly.pdbx_strand_id
1 'polypeptide(L)' 'SGQVTVADGTKEMAKRIERVLTNDPGMGVVRHVDAGYPEAILFAKKKGVKVPMQ' A
#
# COMPACT_ATOMS: atom_id res chain seq x y z
N SER A 1 4.13 1.57 -13.27
CA SER A 1 5.38 2.20 -12.80
C SER A 1 6.26 1.13 -12.19
N GLY A 2 7.57 1.35 -12.12
CA GLY A 2 8.49 0.51 -11.36
C GLY A 2 8.98 1.28 -10.14
N GLN A 3 9.16 0.59 -9.01
CA GLN A 3 9.69 1.14 -7.77
C GLN A 3 10.85 0.27 -7.29
N VAL A 4 11.92 0.92 -6.83
CA VAL A 4 13.09 0.26 -6.22
C VAL A 4 13.49 1.06 -4.99
N THR A 5 13.82 0.38 -3.89
CA THR A 5 14.32 1.01 -2.68
C THR A 5 15.42 0.14 -2.08
N VAL A 6 16.48 0.77 -1.57
CA VAL A 6 17.64 0.09 -1.00
C VAL A 6 17.51 0.05 0.53
N ALA A 7 17.80 -1.11 1.11
CA ALA A 7 17.96 -1.31 2.54
C ALA A 7 19.44 -1.21 2.93
N ASP A 8 19.89 -0.01 3.29
CA ASP A 8 21.29 0.27 3.64
C ASP A 8 21.61 0.14 5.14
N GLY A 9 20.63 -0.26 5.96
CA GLY A 9 20.77 -0.44 7.41
C GLY A 9 20.61 0.83 8.25
N THR A 10 20.41 1.99 7.63
CA THR A 10 20.20 3.26 8.37
C THR A 10 18.80 3.36 8.98
N LYS A 11 18.66 4.13 10.08
CA LYS A 11 17.37 4.37 10.73
C LYS A 11 16.44 5.19 9.84
N GLU A 12 17.00 6.07 9.04
CA GLU A 12 16.31 6.89 8.05
C GLU A 12 15.70 6.02 6.96
N MET A 13 16.43 5.02 6.46
CA MET A 13 15.90 4.10 5.46
C MET A 13 14.83 3.18 6.01
N ALA A 14 14.90 2.76 7.28
CA ALA A 14 13.84 1.96 7.89
C ALA A 14 12.45 2.62 7.73
N LYS A 15 12.35 3.94 8.01
CA LYS A 15 11.11 4.72 7.84
C LYS A 15 10.65 4.80 6.40
N ARG A 16 11.59 4.90 5.45
CA ARG A 16 11.27 5.00 4.02
C ARG A 16 10.78 3.66 3.48
N ILE A 17 11.43 2.57 3.86
CA ILE A 17 11.04 1.21 3.46
C ILE A 17 9.65 0.86 3.97
N GLU A 18 9.36 1.15 5.25
CA GLU A 18 8.03 0.96 5.82
C GLU A 18 6.95 1.64 4.96
N ARG A 19 7.19 2.89 4.56
CA ARG A 19 6.27 3.67 3.73
C ARG A 19 6.15 3.11 2.31
N VAL A 20 7.27 2.81 1.65
CA VAL A 20 7.27 2.31 0.28
C VAL A 20 6.57 0.96 0.19
N LEU A 21 6.94 0.02 1.07
CA LEU A 21 6.37 -1.33 1.07
C LEU A 21 4.94 -1.39 1.62
N THR A 22 4.43 -0.34 2.25
CA THR A 22 3.02 -0.22 2.60
C THR A 22 2.21 0.43 1.47
N ASN A 23 2.72 1.54 0.91
CA ASN A 23 1.96 2.36 -0.03
C ASN A 23 1.91 1.78 -1.43
N ASP A 24 3.01 1.17 -1.92
CA ASP A 24 3.07 0.61 -3.26
C ASP A 24 2.05 -0.53 -3.48
N PRO A 25 2.01 -1.59 -2.64
CA PRO A 25 0.92 -2.57 -2.73
C PRO A 25 -0.43 -2.00 -2.32
N GLY A 26 -0.45 -1.03 -1.39
CA GLY A 26 -1.67 -0.32 -0.99
C GLY A 26 -2.37 0.34 -2.17
N MET A 27 -1.62 0.95 -3.10
CA MET A 27 -2.16 1.52 -4.34
C MET A 27 -2.84 0.46 -5.22
N GLY A 28 -2.27 -0.74 -5.28
CA GLY A 28 -2.89 -1.88 -5.94
C GLY A 28 -4.24 -2.23 -5.33
N VAL A 29 -4.33 -2.29 -3.99
CA VAL A 29 -5.60 -2.53 -3.29
C VAL A 29 -6.61 -1.43 -3.59
N VAL A 30 -6.23 -0.15 -3.46
CA VAL A 30 -7.12 0.99 -3.75
C VAL A 30 -7.68 0.90 -5.16
N ARG A 31 -6.83 0.58 -6.15
CA ARG A 31 -7.25 0.43 -7.56
C ARG A 31 -8.28 -0.69 -7.74
N HIS A 32 -8.13 -1.82 -7.06
CA HIS A 32 -9.10 -2.92 -7.15
C HIS A 32 -10.38 -2.63 -6.35
N VAL A 33 -10.30 -1.87 -5.26
CA VAL A 33 -11.49 -1.36 -4.56
C VAL A 33 -12.30 -0.45 -5.47
N ASP A 34 -11.63 0.50 -6.14
CA ASP A 34 -12.26 1.44 -7.08
C ASP A 34 -12.94 0.71 -8.25
N ALA A 35 -12.34 -0.38 -8.73
CA ALA A 35 -12.93 -1.24 -9.76
C ALA A 35 -14.05 -2.18 -9.24
N GLY A 36 -14.38 -2.14 -7.94
CA GLY A 36 -15.51 -2.87 -7.37
C GLY A 36 -15.24 -4.32 -6.94
N TYR A 37 -13.97 -4.75 -6.84
CA TYR A 37 -13.63 -6.12 -6.47
C TYR A 37 -13.97 -6.40 -4.98
N PRO A 38 -14.87 -7.35 -4.67
CA PRO A 38 -15.30 -7.61 -3.29
C PRO A 38 -14.16 -8.01 -2.36
N GLU A 39 -13.21 -8.82 -2.85
CA GLU A 39 -12.05 -9.25 -2.09
C GLU A 39 -11.14 -8.07 -1.69
N ALA A 40 -10.94 -7.12 -2.59
CA ALA A 40 -10.16 -5.92 -2.31
C ALA A 40 -10.84 -5.03 -1.28
N ILE A 41 -12.17 -4.89 -1.33
CA ILE A 41 -12.96 -4.14 -0.35
C ILE A 41 -12.85 -4.79 1.04
N LEU A 42 -12.99 -6.12 1.12
CA LEU A 42 -12.84 -6.86 2.38
C LEU A 42 -11.43 -6.74 2.94
N PHE A 43 -10.41 -6.85 2.07
CA PHE A 43 -9.02 -6.69 2.47
C PHE A 43 -8.72 -5.27 2.98
N ALA A 44 -9.20 -4.24 2.26
CA ALA A 44 -9.02 -2.84 2.65
C ALA A 44 -9.62 -2.56 4.04
N LYS A 45 -10.83 -3.06 4.31
CA LYS A 45 -11.47 -2.97 5.62
C LYS A 45 -10.67 -3.71 6.71
N LYS A 46 -10.26 -4.95 6.44
CA LYS A 46 -9.51 -5.78 7.40
C LYS A 46 -8.14 -5.19 7.76
N LYS A 47 -7.47 -4.54 6.82
CA LYS A 47 -6.12 -4.00 6.98
C LYS A 47 -6.05 -2.50 7.21
N GLY A 48 -7.21 -1.81 7.25
CA GLY A 48 -7.29 -0.38 7.50
C GLY A 48 -6.71 0.47 6.37
N VAL A 49 -6.79 0.00 5.12
CA VAL A 49 -6.38 0.77 3.94
C VAL A 49 -7.38 1.91 3.76
N LYS A 50 -6.89 3.15 3.74
CA LYS A 50 -7.73 4.34 3.57
C LYS A 50 -8.09 4.52 2.09
N VAL A 51 -9.37 4.44 1.76
CA VAL A 51 -9.91 4.65 0.41
C VAL A 51 -10.82 5.89 0.44
N PRO A 52 -10.46 7.02 -0.18
CA PRO A 52 -11.19 8.29 -0.01
C PRO A 52 -12.64 8.32 -0.52
N MET A 53 -13.00 7.47 -1.49
CA MET A 53 -14.33 7.45 -2.11
C MET A 53 -15.29 6.41 -1.48
N GLN A 54 -14.87 5.74 -0.39
CA GLN A 54 -15.69 4.81 0.40
C GLN A 54 -15.84 5.28 1.85
#